data_AF-A0A7K3Y1N2-F1
#
_entry.id   AF-A0A7K3Y1N2-F1
#
_cell.length_a   1.000
_cell.length_b   1.000
_cell.length_c   1.000
_cell.angle_alpha   90.00
_cell.angle_beta   90.00
_cell.angle_gamma   90.00
#
_symmetry.space_group_name_H-M   'P 1'
#
loop_
_entity.id
_entity.type
_entity.pdbx_description
1 polymer ?
#
loop_
_entity_poly.entity_id
_entity_poly.type
_entity_poly.pdbx_seq_one_letter_code
_entity_poly.pdbx_strand_id
1 'polypeptide(L)'
;MSTLSERILGAPAGAYVDREVDLAFAHDGTGILAREALRDMGVEHLPHPGRLRLIFDHIVPANTGTTATLQAELRGYARSSCIALTDAGGGICHQVMSEGAVRPGMVVVGADSHSCTLGAFGAFATGVGATDMAAIWASGATWFRVPETIAIRLRGDLTGAAEPKDVALTYVSKLGMEGATYRALEFVGDGAAGISMDGRLTLCNMAVETGAKTGMFYADATTVSYLAEHGIPVAPWTPEDCRYEREVNIDLSDIVPLVAVQH
;
A
#
# COMPACT_ATOMS: atom_id res chain seq x y z
N MET A 1 -9.84 19.48 11.53
CA MET A 1 -8.67 18.60 11.73
C MET A 1 -8.45 17.84 10.44
N SER A 2 -7.23 17.37 10.21
CA SER A 2 -6.84 16.70 8.98
C SER A 2 -7.21 15.22 9.03
N THR A 3 -7.60 14.65 7.89
CA THR A 3 -7.65 13.19 7.70
C THR A 3 -6.23 12.59 7.80
N LEU A 4 -6.10 11.27 7.84
CA LEU A 4 -4.79 10.62 7.94
C LEU A 4 -3.94 10.88 6.70
N SER A 5 -4.54 10.86 5.51
CA SER A 5 -3.85 11.20 4.25
C SER A 5 -3.35 12.65 4.26
N GLU A 6 -4.18 13.61 4.67
CA GLU A 6 -3.81 15.02 4.80
C GLU A 6 -2.70 15.24 5.85
N ARG A 7 -2.75 14.50 6.97
CA ARG A 7 -1.74 14.55 8.02
C ARG A 7 -0.38 14.05 7.53
N ILE A 8 -0.34 12.90 6.85
CA ILE A 8 0.92 12.31 6.35
C ILE A 8 1.49 13.16 5.20
N LEU A 9 0.64 13.59 4.27
CA LEU A 9 1.06 14.42 3.13
C LEU A 9 1.20 15.90 3.49
N GLY A 10 0.90 16.29 4.73
CA GLY A 10 1.12 17.61 5.30
C GLY A 10 0.47 18.77 4.54
N ALA A 11 -0.70 18.54 3.94
CA ALA A 11 -1.46 19.54 3.18
C ALA A 11 -2.95 19.13 3.09
N PRO A 12 -3.88 20.09 2.88
CA PRO A 12 -5.29 19.77 2.72
C PRO A 12 -5.58 19.04 1.41
N ALA A 13 -6.69 18.30 1.37
CA ALA A 13 -7.16 17.61 0.17
C ALA A 13 -7.26 18.55 -1.04
N GLY A 14 -6.87 18.03 -2.22
CA GLY A 14 -6.80 18.76 -3.48
C GLY A 14 -5.50 19.54 -3.70
N ALA A 15 -4.68 19.77 -2.67
CA ALA A 15 -3.37 20.39 -2.84
C ALA A 15 -2.39 19.44 -3.56
N TYR A 16 -1.46 20.02 -4.32
CA TYR A 16 -0.32 19.31 -4.90
C TYR A 16 0.90 19.54 -4.01
N VAL A 17 1.59 18.46 -3.63
CA VAL A 17 2.76 18.50 -2.75
C VAL A 17 3.88 17.62 -3.28
N ASP A 18 5.11 18.10 -3.16
CA ASP A 18 6.30 17.26 -3.32
C ASP A 18 6.63 16.59 -1.98
N ARG A 19 6.83 15.28 -1.99
CA ARG A 19 7.14 14.50 -0.79
C ARG A 19 8.28 13.54 -1.04
N GLU A 20 9.18 13.47 -0.07
CA GLU A 20 10.13 12.37 -0.01
C GLU A 20 9.39 11.05 0.15
N VAL A 21 9.90 10.02 -0.52
CA VAL A 21 9.43 8.65 -0.37
C VAL A 21 10.31 7.98 0.68
N ASP A 22 9.70 7.51 1.77
CA ASP A 22 10.41 6.83 2.85
C ASP A 22 10.90 5.45 2.42
N LEU A 23 10.07 4.76 1.62
CA LEU A 23 10.37 3.43 1.11
C LEU A 23 9.70 3.23 -0.26
N ALA A 24 10.49 2.79 -1.24
CA ALA A 24 9.98 2.43 -2.56
C ALA A 24 10.31 0.98 -2.90
N PHE A 25 9.38 0.27 -3.54
CA PHE A 25 9.62 -1.10 -3.98
C PHE A 25 9.15 -1.34 -5.41
N ALA A 26 9.81 -2.25 -6.12
CA ALA A 26 9.35 -2.75 -7.41
C ALA A 26 9.52 -4.26 -7.48
N HIS A 27 8.60 -4.92 -8.17
CA HIS A 27 8.71 -6.34 -8.43
C HIS A 27 9.50 -6.61 -9.73
N ASP A 28 9.81 -7.88 -10.02
CA ASP A 28 10.60 -8.28 -11.19
C ASP A 28 10.05 -7.80 -12.55
N GLY A 29 8.72 -7.74 -12.69
CA GLY A 29 8.04 -7.24 -13.89
C GLY A 29 8.20 -5.73 -14.11
N THR A 30 7.83 -4.90 -13.13
CA THR A 30 7.87 -3.44 -13.29
C THR A 30 9.24 -2.85 -12.96
N GLY A 31 10.05 -3.52 -12.14
CA GLY A 31 11.37 -3.08 -11.73
C GLY A 31 12.38 -3.04 -12.88
N ILE A 32 12.27 -3.97 -13.85
CA ILE A 32 13.12 -3.91 -15.05
C ILE A 32 12.74 -2.71 -15.93
N LEU A 33 11.46 -2.42 -16.08
CA LEU A 33 10.98 -1.26 -16.83
C LEU A 33 11.38 0.06 -16.16
N ALA A 34 11.31 0.12 -14.82
CA ALA A 34 11.76 1.28 -14.06
C ALA A 34 13.27 1.51 -14.24
N ARG A 35 14.06 0.42 -14.28
CA ARG A 35 15.50 0.50 -14.58
C ARG A 35 15.77 1.00 -15.99
N GLU A 36 15.03 0.53 -17.00
CA GLU A 36 15.18 1.00 -18.38
C GLU A 36 14.88 2.50 -18.48
N ALA A 37 13.77 2.94 -17.90
CA ALA A 37 13.43 4.36 -17.84
C ALA A 37 14.50 5.19 -17.11
N LEU A 38 15.05 4.68 -15.99
CA LEU A 38 16.13 5.35 -15.26
C LEU A 38 17.41 5.48 -16.11
N ARG A 39 17.76 4.44 -16.87
CA ARG A 39 18.90 4.47 -17.80
C ARG A 39 18.68 5.52 -18.89
N ASP A 40 17.47 5.58 -19.45
CA ASP A 40 17.13 6.52 -20.51
C ASP A 40 17.10 7.97 -19.99
N MET A 41 16.85 8.18 -18.68
CA MET A 41 17.03 9.48 -18.01
C MET A 41 18.51 9.87 -17.80
N GLY A 42 19.46 8.96 -18.06
CA GLY A 42 20.90 9.20 -17.86
C GLY A 42 21.34 9.23 -16.40
N VAL A 43 20.59 8.59 -15.50
CA VAL A 43 20.92 8.56 -14.07
C VAL A 43 21.87 7.38 -13.79
N GLU A 44 23.11 7.70 -13.43
CA GLU A 44 24.15 6.71 -13.15
C GLU A 44 24.20 6.28 -11.67
N HIS A 45 23.70 7.13 -10.76
CA HIS A 45 23.80 6.93 -9.31
C HIS A 45 22.46 7.20 -8.62
N LEU A 46 22.09 6.29 -7.70
CA LEU A 46 20.90 6.42 -6.87
C LEU A 46 21.25 7.22 -5.61
N PRO A 47 20.54 8.31 -5.27
CA PRO A 47 20.83 9.09 -4.08
C PRO A 47 20.48 8.34 -2.78
N HIS A 48 19.47 7.45 -2.81
CA HIS A 48 18.94 6.80 -1.60
C HIS A 48 18.66 5.29 -1.79
N PRO A 49 19.65 4.46 -2.18
CA PRO A 49 19.42 3.03 -2.44
C PRO A 49 18.92 2.26 -1.22
N GLY A 50 19.26 2.72 0.00
CA GLY A 50 18.76 2.13 1.25
C GLY A 50 17.24 2.26 1.45
N ARG A 51 16.57 3.17 0.73
CA ARG A 51 15.11 3.35 0.71
C ARG A 51 14.45 2.54 -0.42
N LEU A 52 15.21 1.73 -1.17
CA LEU A 52 14.69 0.95 -2.29
C LEU A 52 14.66 -0.54 -1.96
N ARG A 53 13.67 -1.25 -2.49
CA ARG A 53 13.53 -2.70 -2.42
C ARG A 53 13.20 -3.27 -3.80
N LEU A 54 13.83 -4.38 -4.15
CA LEU A 54 13.44 -5.20 -5.29
C LEU A 54 12.95 -6.55 -4.78
N ILE A 55 11.80 -7.02 -5.25
CA ILE A 55 11.17 -8.24 -4.73
C ILE A 55 10.71 -9.10 -5.90
N PHE A 56 11.14 -10.35 -5.97
CA PHE A 56 10.79 -11.24 -7.09
C PHE A 56 9.63 -12.15 -6.68
N ASP A 57 8.45 -11.89 -7.22
CA ASP A 57 7.23 -12.64 -6.90
C ASP A 57 6.28 -12.87 -8.10
N HIS A 58 6.30 -12.02 -9.13
CA HIS A 58 5.33 -12.14 -10.24
C HIS A 58 5.70 -13.22 -11.25
N ILE A 59 7.00 -13.45 -11.50
CA ILE A 59 7.47 -14.43 -12.50
C ILE A 59 8.40 -15.45 -11.84
N VAL A 60 7.88 -16.17 -10.85
CA VAL A 60 8.66 -17.12 -10.04
C VAL A 60 8.06 -18.53 -10.08
N PRO A 61 8.80 -19.54 -10.59
CA PRO A 61 10.05 -19.44 -11.33
C PRO A 61 9.91 -18.67 -12.66
N ALA A 62 11.04 -18.23 -13.22
CA ALA A 62 11.06 -17.61 -14.55
C ALA A 62 10.39 -18.53 -15.58
N ASN A 63 9.34 -18.03 -16.23
CA ASN A 63 8.52 -18.84 -17.15
C ASN A 63 9.10 -18.91 -18.57
N THR A 64 10.06 -18.04 -18.91
CA THR A 64 10.76 -18.01 -20.21
C THR A 64 12.25 -17.67 -20.05
N GLY A 65 13.05 -17.96 -21.08
CA GLY A 65 14.46 -17.57 -21.13
C GLY A 65 14.67 -16.05 -21.08
N THR A 66 13.76 -15.28 -21.67
CA THR A 66 13.75 -13.81 -21.59
C THR A 66 13.58 -13.35 -20.15
N THR A 67 12.56 -13.84 -19.45
CA THR A 67 12.33 -13.47 -18.04
C THR A 67 13.48 -13.88 -17.13
N ALA A 68 14.12 -15.03 -17.38
CA ALA A 68 15.30 -15.46 -16.64
C ALA A 68 16.49 -14.50 -16.84
N THR A 69 16.66 -13.99 -18.07
CA THR A 69 17.69 -13.00 -18.42
C THR A 69 17.41 -11.66 -17.74
N LEU A 70 16.18 -11.16 -17.82
CA LEU A 70 15.79 -9.88 -17.19
C LEU A 70 15.93 -9.94 -15.66
N GLN A 71 15.50 -11.04 -15.03
CA GLN A 71 15.71 -11.25 -13.59
C GLN A 71 17.20 -11.30 -13.24
N ALA A 72 18.05 -11.97 -14.03
CA ALA A 72 19.50 -11.97 -13.81
C ALA A 72 20.10 -10.56 -13.94
N GLU A 73 19.63 -9.78 -14.91
CA GLU A 73 20.02 -8.39 -15.09
C GLU A 73 19.65 -7.54 -13.86
N LEU A 74 18.41 -7.65 -13.40
CA LEU A 74 17.88 -6.89 -12.27
C LEU A 74 18.56 -7.30 -10.94
N ARG A 75 18.90 -8.58 -10.75
CA ARG A 75 19.76 -9.03 -9.63
C ARG A 75 21.15 -8.38 -9.69
N GLY A 76 21.73 -8.30 -10.89
CA GLY A 76 23.02 -7.64 -11.11
C GLY A 76 22.98 -6.18 -10.68
N TYR A 77 21.93 -5.47 -11.10
CA TYR A 77 21.71 -4.08 -10.74
C TYR A 77 21.45 -3.86 -9.26
N ALA A 78 20.62 -4.71 -8.63
CA ALA A 78 20.38 -4.64 -7.20
C ALA A 78 21.70 -4.71 -6.40
N ARG A 79 22.59 -5.63 -6.80
CA ARG A 79 23.93 -5.78 -6.19
C ARG A 79 24.82 -4.56 -6.44
N SER A 80 24.93 -4.10 -7.69
CA SER A 80 25.82 -2.97 -8.03
C SER A 80 25.37 -1.64 -7.42
N SER A 81 24.06 -1.47 -7.26
CA SER A 81 23.45 -0.24 -6.74
C SER A 81 23.08 -0.33 -5.26
N CYS A 82 23.45 -1.42 -4.59
CA CYS A 82 23.18 -1.69 -3.17
C CYS A 82 21.69 -1.60 -2.79
N ILE A 83 20.79 -1.99 -3.70
CA ILE A 83 19.37 -2.12 -3.42
C ILE A 83 19.12 -3.46 -2.73
N ALA A 84 18.35 -3.46 -1.64
CA ALA A 84 17.98 -4.70 -0.98
C ALA A 84 17.04 -5.53 -1.87
N LEU A 85 17.39 -6.80 -2.05
CA LEU A 85 16.70 -7.74 -2.92
C LEU A 85 16.11 -8.89 -2.10
N THR A 86 14.81 -9.14 -2.27
CA THR A 86 14.16 -10.39 -1.90
C THR A 86 14.03 -11.23 -3.17
N ASP A 87 14.82 -12.29 -3.28
CA ASP A 87 14.86 -13.15 -4.48
C ASP A 87 13.67 -14.11 -4.53
N ALA A 88 13.59 -14.85 -5.64
CA ALA A 88 12.57 -15.86 -5.92
C ALA A 88 12.35 -16.82 -4.75
N GLY A 89 11.10 -16.92 -4.31
CA GLY A 89 10.68 -17.75 -3.18
C GLY A 89 10.65 -17.02 -1.83
N GLY A 90 10.99 -15.72 -1.79
CA GLY A 90 10.91 -14.91 -0.57
C GLY A 90 9.49 -14.47 -0.17
N GLY A 91 8.54 -14.45 -1.10
CA GLY A 91 7.14 -14.09 -0.84
C GLY A 91 6.63 -12.98 -1.75
N ILE A 92 5.31 -12.73 -1.69
CA ILE A 92 4.64 -11.66 -2.45
C ILE A 92 5.10 -10.29 -1.93
N CYS A 93 5.33 -9.34 -2.83
CA CYS A 93 5.92 -8.03 -2.51
C CYS A 93 5.22 -7.30 -1.36
N HIS A 94 3.89 -7.23 -1.35
CA HIS A 94 3.13 -6.60 -0.26
C HIS A 94 3.26 -7.33 1.07
N GLN A 95 3.38 -8.66 1.05
CA GLN A 95 3.56 -9.47 2.25
C GLN A 95 4.98 -9.31 2.81
N VAL A 96 6.00 -9.38 1.95
CA VAL A 96 7.39 -9.13 2.36
C VAL A 96 7.55 -7.73 2.95
N MET A 97 6.84 -6.74 2.41
CA MET A 97 6.85 -5.37 2.91
C MET A 97 6.07 -5.21 4.22
N SER A 98 5.01 -6.00 4.45
CA SER A 98 4.22 -5.95 5.68
C SER A 98 4.96 -6.54 6.88
N GLU A 99 5.93 -7.44 6.65
CA GLU A 99 6.74 -8.10 7.68
C GLU A 99 7.87 -7.22 8.25
N GLY A 100 7.54 -5.97 8.60
CA GLY A 100 8.41 -5.05 9.34
C GLY A 100 9.13 -3.98 8.50
N ALA A 101 8.85 -3.85 7.21
CA ALA A 101 9.45 -2.77 6.41
C ALA A 101 8.69 -1.43 6.59
N VAL A 102 7.37 -1.48 6.76
CA VAL A 102 6.49 -0.31 6.79
C VAL A 102 6.15 0.12 8.21
N ARG A 103 6.11 1.44 8.43
CA ARG A 103 5.82 2.06 9.73
C ARG A 103 4.73 3.12 9.61
N PRO A 104 3.99 3.42 10.70
CA PRO A 104 3.01 4.48 10.71
C PRO A 104 3.61 5.83 10.30
N GLY A 105 2.89 6.58 9.47
CA GLY A 105 3.29 7.89 8.98
C GLY A 105 4.23 7.90 7.78
N MET A 106 4.69 6.73 7.30
CA MET A 106 5.54 6.66 6.10
C MET A 106 4.76 6.99 4.83
N VAL A 107 5.47 7.56 3.84
CA VAL A 107 5.08 7.58 2.44
C VAL A 107 5.74 6.40 1.74
N VAL A 108 4.93 5.42 1.32
CA VAL A 108 5.41 4.19 0.66
C VAL A 108 4.90 4.14 -0.78
N VAL A 109 5.80 3.89 -1.72
CA VAL A 109 5.42 3.81 -3.14
C VAL A 109 5.87 2.48 -3.73
N GLY A 110 4.93 1.75 -4.32
CA GLY A 110 5.24 0.50 -5.01
C GLY A 110 4.97 0.59 -6.50
N ALA A 111 5.78 -0.08 -7.31
CA ALA A 111 5.54 -0.25 -8.74
C ALA A 111 4.52 -1.38 -8.99
N ASP A 112 3.40 -1.34 -8.26
CA ASP A 112 2.33 -2.33 -8.22
C ASP A 112 1.03 -1.66 -7.73
N SER A 113 -0.13 -2.02 -8.30
CA SER A 113 -1.43 -1.41 -7.98
C SER A 113 -1.88 -1.63 -6.53
N HIS A 114 -1.57 -2.79 -5.96
CA HIS A 114 -2.03 -3.22 -4.64
C HIS A 114 -1.11 -2.74 -3.52
N SER A 115 -0.17 -1.83 -3.80
CA SER A 115 0.67 -1.17 -2.80
C SER A 115 -0.15 -0.48 -1.69
N CYS A 116 -1.42 -0.17 -1.96
CA CYS A 116 -2.38 0.31 -0.97
C CYS A 116 -2.56 -0.64 0.23
N THR A 117 -2.24 -1.94 0.12
CA THR A 117 -2.19 -2.91 1.23
C THR A 117 -1.43 -2.37 2.44
N LEU A 118 -0.33 -1.66 2.19
CA LEU A 118 0.57 -1.19 3.25
C LEU A 118 -0.01 -0.01 4.06
N GLY A 119 -1.16 0.55 3.64
CA GLY A 119 -1.91 1.50 4.45
C GLY A 119 -2.55 0.89 5.71
N ALA A 120 -2.59 -0.44 5.83
CA ALA A 120 -2.97 -1.15 7.05
C ALA A 120 -2.09 -0.77 8.27
N PHE A 121 -0.88 -0.27 8.03
CA PHE A 121 0.06 0.19 9.05
C PHE A 121 -0.08 1.67 9.41
N GLY A 122 -1.04 2.39 8.83
CA GLY A 122 -1.13 3.85 8.95
C GLY A 122 -0.07 4.59 8.16
N ALA A 123 0.41 3.99 7.07
CA ALA A 123 1.26 4.63 6.06
C ALA A 123 0.42 5.13 4.89
N PHE A 124 0.84 6.22 4.23
CA PHE A 124 0.29 6.58 2.94
C PHE A 124 0.98 5.74 1.87
N ALA A 125 0.32 4.67 1.43
CA ALA A 125 0.89 3.71 0.49
C ALA A 125 0.13 3.69 -0.84
N THR A 126 0.82 3.83 -1.97
CA THR A 126 0.17 3.89 -3.28
C THR A 126 0.99 3.29 -4.41
N GLY A 127 0.30 2.80 -5.44
CA GLY A 127 0.89 2.27 -6.65
C GLY A 127 1.27 3.37 -7.65
N VAL A 128 2.36 3.14 -8.40
CA VAL A 128 2.79 3.97 -9.52
C VAL A 128 3.30 3.12 -10.69
N GLY A 129 3.43 3.73 -11.86
CA GLY A 129 4.04 3.08 -13.03
C GLY A 129 5.57 3.09 -13.02
N ALA A 130 6.17 2.40 -13.98
CA ALA A 130 7.62 2.29 -14.13
C ALA A 130 8.33 3.66 -14.26
N THR A 131 7.74 4.61 -15.00
CA THR A 131 8.31 5.95 -15.20
C THR A 131 8.39 6.74 -13.90
N ASP A 132 7.31 6.75 -13.11
CA ASP A 132 7.28 7.41 -11.81
C ASP A 132 8.24 6.72 -10.83
N MET A 133 8.31 5.39 -10.86
CA MET A 133 9.28 4.65 -10.05
C MET A 133 10.72 5.00 -10.42
N ALA A 134 11.04 5.16 -11.71
CA ALA A 134 12.35 5.63 -12.16
C ALA A 134 12.66 7.04 -11.63
N ALA A 135 11.69 7.96 -11.66
CA ALA A 135 11.85 9.30 -11.10
C ALA A 135 12.06 9.28 -9.57
N ILE A 136 11.37 8.38 -8.86
CA ILE A 136 11.55 8.17 -7.41
C ILE A 136 12.93 7.58 -7.13
N TRP A 137 13.40 6.62 -7.92
CA TRP A 137 14.75 6.07 -7.80
C TRP A 137 15.82 7.15 -8.03
N ALA A 138 15.59 8.05 -8.99
CA ALA A 138 16.51 9.13 -9.33
C ALA A 138 16.56 10.26 -8.28
N SER A 139 15.43 10.58 -7.64
CA SER A 139 15.29 11.79 -6.81
C SER A 139 15.03 11.50 -5.32
N GLY A 140 14.52 10.33 -4.97
CA GLY A 140 14.03 10.00 -3.63
C GLY A 140 12.68 10.63 -3.28
N ALA A 141 12.01 11.29 -4.22
CA ALA A 141 10.77 12.02 -4.00
C ALA A 141 9.81 11.86 -5.17
N THR A 142 8.55 12.24 -4.95
CA THR A 142 7.56 12.39 -6.02
C THR A 142 6.51 13.44 -5.61
N TRP A 143 5.65 13.81 -6.55
CA TRP A 143 4.54 14.72 -6.28
C TRP A 143 3.25 13.93 -6.07
N PHE A 144 2.40 14.43 -5.20
CA PHE A 144 1.07 13.89 -4.94
C PHE A 144 0.02 14.99 -5.02
N ARG A 145 -1.13 14.69 -5.61
CA ARG A 145 -2.36 15.40 -5.25
C ARG A 145 -2.91 14.74 -3.99
N VAL A 146 -3.05 15.51 -2.91
CA VAL A 146 -3.62 15.01 -1.64
C VAL A 146 -5.07 14.57 -1.91
N PRO A 147 -5.43 13.31 -1.63
CA PRO A 147 -6.76 12.81 -1.95
C PRO A 147 -7.80 13.28 -0.93
N GLU A 148 -9.02 13.53 -1.40
CA GLU A 148 -10.20 13.57 -0.54
C GLU A 148 -10.40 12.18 0.12
N THR A 149 -11.02 12.13 1.31
CA THR A 149 -11.16 10.88 2.07
C THR A 149 -12.62 10.45 2.21
N ILE A 150 -12.87 9.16 1.96
CA ILE A 150 -14.12 8.47 2.28
C ILE A 150 -13.89 7.62 3.54
N ALA A 151 -14.72 7.81 4.57
CA ALA A 151 -14.70 6.95 5.75
C ALA A 151 -15.51 5.68 5.50
N ILE A 152 -14.88 4.52 5.70
CA ILE A 152 -15.55 3.23 5.83
C ILE A 152 -15.74 2.98 7.32
N ARG A 153 -16.92 3.30 7.84
CA ARG A 153 -17.25 3.24 9.26
C ARG A 153 -17.76 1.84 9.63
N LEU A 154 -16.87 1.04 10.22
CA LEU A 154 -17.13 -0.31 10.69
C LEU A 154 -17.68 -0.28 12.12
N ARG A 155 -18.76 -1.01 12.38
CA ARG A 155 -19.40 -1.12 13.71
C ARG A 155 -19.63 -2.58 14.09
N GLY A 156 -19.66 -2.86 15.39
CA GLY A 156 -19.85 -4.22 15.89
C GLY A 156 -18.67 -5.14 15.56
N ASP A 157 -18.93 -6.45 15.55
CA ASP A 157 -17.93 -7.49 15.30
C ASP A 157 -18.40 -8.44 14.19
N LEU A 158 -17.45 -9.04 13.47
CA LEU A 158 -17.77 -10.12 12.53
C LEU A 158 -18.34 -11.31 13.31
N THR A 159 -19.41 -11.91 12.77
CA THR A 159 -20.05 -13.08 13.39
C THR A 159 -20.12 -14.26 12.42
N GLY A 160 -20.28 -15.46 12.97
CA GLY A 160 -20.44 -16.67 12.17
C GLY A 160 -19.18 -17.02 11.37
N ALA A 161 -19.36 -17.24 10.07
CA ALA A 161 -18.29 -17.66 9.15
C ALA A 161 -17.76 -16.51 8.27
N ALA A 162 -18.17 -15.27 8.54
CA ALA A 162 -17.72 -14.12 7.78
C ALA A 162 -16.27 -13.75 8.13
N GLU A 163 -15.49 -13.40 7.11
CA GLU A 163 -14.08 -13.05 7.20
C GLU A 163 -13.84 -11.60 6.76
N PRO A 164 -12.66 -11.01 7.06
CA PRO A 164 -12.31 -9.66 6.57
C PRO A 164 -12.45 -9.50 5.05
N LYS A 165 -12.27 -10.58 4.26
CA LYS A 165 -12.51 -10.56 2.82
C LYS A 165 -13.96 -10.22 2.47
N ASP A 166 -14.93 -10.68 3.25
CA ASP A 166 -16.36 -10.40 3.02
C ASP A 166 -16.70 -8.93 3.31
N VAL A 167 -16.06 -8.35 4.33
CA VAL A 167 -16.13 -6.90 4.57
C VAL A 167 -15.56 -6.13 3.38
N ALA A 168 -14.44 -6.59 2.84
CA ALA A 168 -13.81 -5.96 1.68
C ALA A 168 -14.73 -6.01 0.44
N LEU A 169 -15.26 -7.19 0.13
CA LEU A 169 -16.23 -7.35 -0.96
C LEU A 169 -17.49 -6.51 -0.74
N THR A 170 -17.92 -6.31 0.50
CA THR A 170 -19.09 -5.50 0.84
C THR A 170 -18.87 -4.01 0.53
N TYR A 171 -17.74 -3.43 0.94
CA TYR A 171 -17.49 -2.02 0.62
C TYR A 171 -17.23 -1.83 -0.88
N VAL A 172 -16.56 -2.79 -1.54
CA VAL A 172 -16.35 -2.77 -3.00
C VAL A 172 -17.69 -2.78 -3.73
N SER A 173 -18.63 -3.63 -3.29
CA SER A 173 -19.99 -3.67 -3.85
C SER A 173 -20.76 -2.35 -3.63
N LYS A 174 -20.64 -1.73 -2.46
CA LYS A 174 -21.33 -0.46 -2.13
C LYS A 174 -20.76 0.75 -2.88
N LEU A 175 -19.47 0.76 -3.15
CA LEU A 175 -18.80 1.86 -3.86
C LEU A 175 -18.84 1.65 -5.38
N GLY A 176 -18.66 0.42 -5.85
CA GLY A 176 -18.41 0.10 -7.26
C GLY A 176 -16.97 0.38 -7.68
N MET A 177 -16.61 -0.04 -8.90
CA MET A 177 -15.23 0.01 -9.42
C MET A 177 -14.63 1.41 -9.51
N GLU A 178 -15.47 2.45 -9.62
CA GLU A 178 -15.04 3.86 -9.71
C GLU A 178 -15.56 4.71 -8.53
N GLY A 179 -16.15 4.07 -7.52
CA GLY A 179 -16.83 4.75 -6.42
C GLY A 179 -15.93 5.57 -5.49
N ALA A 180 -14.62 5.30 -5.54
CA ALA A 180 -13.61 6.00 -4.76
C ALA A 180 -12.43 6.48 -5.63
N THR A 181 -12.63 6.66 -6.94
CA THR A 181 -11.58 7.13 -7.85
C THR A 181 -10.83 8.33 -7.28
N TYR A 182 -9.52 8.20 -7.09
CA TYR A 182 -8.61 9.19 -6.49
C TYR A 182 -8.85 9.56 -5.01
N ARG A 183 -9.76 8.90 -4.29
CA ARG A 183 -9.98 9.10 -2.85
C ARG A 183 -9.11 8.18 -2.01
N ALA A 184 -8.80 8.58 -0.79
CA ALA A 184 -8.34 7.66 0.25
C ALA A 184 -9.55 7.01 0.92
N LEU A 185 -9.46 5.72 1.22
CA LEU A 185 -10.39 5.04 2.13
C LEU A 185 -9.78 5.01 3.53
N GLU A 186 -10.48 5.56 4.52
CA GLU A 186 -10.10 5.41 5.93
C GLU A 186 -11.07 4.46 6.62
N PHE A 187 -10.55 3.34 7.12
CA PHE A 187 -11.32 2.38 7.88
C PHE A 187 -11.35 2.81 9.35
N VAL A 188 -12.54 3.19 9.82
CA VAL A 188 -12.76 3.84 11.12
C VAL A 188 -13.96 3.23 11.83
N GLY A 189 -14.21 3.66 13.07
CA GLY A 189 -15.30 3.14 13.90
C GLY A 189 -14.81 2.11 14.91
N ASP A 190 -15.69 1.74 15.83
CA ASP A 190 -15.42 0.79 16.91
C ASP A 190 -15.09 -0.61 16.38
N GLY A 191 -15.78 -1.05 15.30
CA GLY A 191 -15.50 -2.34 14.67
C GLY A 191 -14.12 -2.41 14.00
N ALA A 192 -13.50 -1.29 13.64
CA ALA A 192 -12.16 -1.26 13.04
C ALA A 192 -11.08 -1.77 14.01
N ALA A 193 -11.25 -1.53 15.31
CA ALA A 193 -10.33 -1.99 16.35
C ALA A 193 -10.33 -3.53 16.48
N GLY A 194 -11.47 -4.18 16.20
CA GLY A 194 -11.63 -5.64 16.24
C GLY A 194 -11.02 -6.40 15.06
N ILE A 195 -10.60 -5.70 13.99
CA ILE A 195 -9.99 -6.33 12.82
C ILE A 195 -8.49 -6.57 13.07
N SER A 196 -8.05 -7.83 12.92
CA SER A 196 -6.65 -8.25 13.00
C SER A 196 -5.78 -7.58 11.93
N MET A 197 -4.45 -7.56 12.10
CA MET A 197 -3.56 -7.00 11.06
C MET A 197 -3.72 -7.68 9.70
N ASP A 198 -3.86 -9.01 9.67
CA ASP A 198 -4.10 -9.75 8.42
C ASP A 198 -5.43 -9.34 7.76
N GLY A 199 -6.45 -9.09 8.57
CA GLY A 199 -7.71 -8.53 8.10
C GLY A 199 -7.54 -7.12 7.54
N ARG A 200 -6.78 -6.25 8.22
CA ARG A 200 -6.52 -4.88 7.75
C ARG A 200 -5.75 -4.87 6.43
N LEU A 201 -4.74 -5.73 6.29
CA LEU A 201 -4.02 -5.94 5.03
C LEU A 201 -4.99 -6.32 3.90
N THR A 202 -5.93 -7.23 4.18
CA THR A 202 -6.98 -7.64 3.22
C THR A 202 -7.90 -6.48 2.84
N LEU A 203 -8.37 -5.70 3.81
CA LEU A 203 -9.25 -4.55 3.58
C LEU A 203 -8.55 -3.46 2.77
N CYS A 204 -7.32 -3.11 3.11
CA CYS A 204 -6.53 -2.10 2.39
C CYS A 204 -6.13 -2.58 0.99
N ASN A 205 -5.81 -3.86 0.81
CA ASN A 205 -5.48 -4.46 -0.49
C ASN A 205 -6.59 -4.25 -1.52
N MET A 206 -7.83 -4.50 -1.12
CA MET A 206 -9.00 -4.40 -2.00
C MET A 206 -9.41 -2.95 -2.30
N ALA A 207 -8.76 -1.94 -1.71
CA ALA A 207 -9.19 -0.54 -1.87
C ALA A 207 -9.06 -0.09 -3.32
N VAL A 208 -8.00 -0.53 -4.00
CA VAL A 208 -7.73 -0.21 -5.41
C VAL A 208 -8.85 -0.69 -6.34
N GLU A 209 -9.59 -1.74 -5.97
CA GLU A 209 -10.72 -2.27 -6.75
C GLU A 209 -11.93 -1.32 -6.79
N THR A 210 -11.89 -0.22 -6.03
CA THR A 210 -12.88 0.87 -6.06
C THR A 210 -12.37 2.14 -6.74
N GLY A 211 -11.16 2.08 -7.31
CA GLY A 211 -10.42 3.22 -7.85
C GLY A 211 -9.73 4.07 -6.78
N ALA A 212 -9.77 3.65 -5.50
CA ALA A 212 -9.15 4.38 -4.41
C ALA A 212 -7.65 4.55 -4.61
N LYS A 213 -7.12 5.72 -4.24
CA LYS A 213 -5.69 6.02 -4.28
C LYS A 213 -4.93 5.20 -3.24
N THR A 214 -5.56 4.93 -2.10
CA THR A 214 -5.04 4.14 -0.99
C THR A 214 -6.17 3.73 -0.04
N GLY A 215 -5.96 2.69 0.76
CA GLY A 215 -6.83 2.31 1.87
C GLY A 215 -6.01 2.27 3.17
N MET A 216 -6.53 2.85 4.25
CA MET A 216 -5.71 3.16 5.44
C MET A 216 -6.44 2.86 6.74
N PHE A 217 -5.69 2.33 7.71
CA PHE A 217 -6.07 2.28 9.13
C PHE A 217 -5.19 3.23 9.92
N TYR A 218 -5.71 3.79 11.00
CA TYR A 218 -4.84 4.41 12.01
C TYR A 218 -4.06 3.31 12.74
N ALA A 219 -2.81 3.59 13.06
CA ALA A 219 -1.98 2.66 13.83
C ALA A 219 -2.43 2.62 15.29
N ASP A 220 -3.20 1.61 15.68
CA ASP A 220 -3.68 1.42 17.05
C ASP A 220 -2.89 0.30 17.76
N ALA A 221 -3.42 -0.22 18.88
CA ALA A 221 -2.79 -1.30 19.64
C ALA A 221 -2.52 -2.58 18.83
N THR A 222 -3.36 -2.88 17.83
CA THR A 222 -3.17 -4.04 16.95
C THR A 222 -1.96 -3.84 16.06
N THR A 223 -1.82 -2.66 15.45
CA THR A 223 -0.65 -2.31 14.64
C THR A 223 0.63 -2.25 15.47
N VAL A 224 0.56 -1.64 16.66
CA VAL A 224 1.69 -1.56 17.60
C VAL A 224 2.18 -2.95 18.01
N SER A 225 1.26 -3.86 18.34
CA SER A 225 1.62 -5.23 18.78
C SER A 225 2.27 -6.02 17.64
N TYR A 226 1.69 -5.97 16.44
CA TYR A 226 2.25 -6.66 15.28
C TYR A 226 3.66 -6.17 14.91
N LEU A 227 3.89 -4.85 14.94
CA LEU A 227 5.22 -4.30 14.67
C LEU A 227 6.22 -4.63 15.80
N ALA A 228 5.77 -4.73 17.04
CA ALA A 228 6.61 -5.18 18.16
C ALA A 228 7.07 -6.64 18.00
N GLU A 229 6.25 -7.53 17.44
CA GLU A 229 6.65 -8.91 17.10
C GLU A 229 7.78 -8.95 16.05
N HIS A 230 7.85 -7.94 15.20
CA HIS A 230 8.93 -7.73 14.23
C HIS A 230 10.10 -6.91 14.80
N GLY A 231 10.10 -6.62 16.11
CA GLY A 231 11.16 -5.87 16.78
C GLY A 231 11.14 -4.35 16.54
N ILE A 232 9.99 -3.80 16.12
CA ILE A 232 9.85 -2.40 15.72
C ILE A 232 8.90 -1.67 16.68
N PRO A 233 9.42 -0.97 17.69
CA PRO A 233 8.59 -0.20 18.61
C PRO A 233 8.04 1.04 17.89
N VAL A 234 6.72 1.22 17.92
CA VAL A 234 6.03 2.41 17.41
C VAL A 234 5.00 2.90 18.42
N ALA A 235 4.65 4.19 18.33
CA ALA A 235 3.56 4.78 19.10
C ALA A 235 2.24 4.69 18.32
N PRO A 236 1.10 4.51 19.01
CA PRO A 236 -0.19 4.55 18.34
C PRO A 236 -0.51 5.96 17.84
N TRP A 237 -1.31 6.03 16.77
CA TRP A 237 -1.85 7.25 16.20
C TRP A 237 -3.34 7.29 16.45
N THR A 238 -3.79 8.25 17.23
CA THR A 238 -5.21 8.45 17.49
C THR A 238 -5.85 9.25 16.35
N PRO A 239 -7.00 8.83 15.83
CA PRO A 239 -7.79 9.63 14.90
C PRO A 239 -8.12 10.99 15.50
N GLU A 240 -7.93 12.05 14.72
CA GLU A 240 -8.43 13.38 15.05
C GLU A 240 -9.86 13.55 14.50
N ASP A 241 -10.65 14.43 15.12
CA ASP A 241 -12.00 14.73 14.64
C ASP A 241 -11.95 15.56 13.34
N CYS A 242 -12.01 14.83 12.22
CA CYS A 242 -11.93 15.35 10.86
C CYS A 242 -13.28 15.19 10.14
N ARG A 243 -13.41 15.89 9.01
CA ARG A 243 -14.58 15.77 8.13
C ARG A 243 -14.20 14.94 6.90
N TYR A 244 -14.98 13.91 6.63
CA TYR A 244 -14.85 13.10 5.43
C TYR A 244 -15.71 13.66 4.30
N GLU A 245 -15.29 13.47 3.04
CA GLU A 245 -16.10 13.81 1.85
C GLU A 245 -17.40 12.98 1.85
N ARG A 246 -17.29 11.72 2.27
CA ARG A 246 -18.39 10.75 2.33
C ARG A 246 -18.14 9.74 3.44
N GLU A 247 -19.22 9.22 4.02
CA GLU A 247 -19.18 8.09 4.94
C GLU A 247 -19.98 6.91 4.41
N VAL A 248 -19.42 5.71 4.51
CA VAL A 248 -20.08 4.43 4.23
C VAL A 248 -20.12 3.64 5.52
N ASN A 249 -21.32 3.39 6.04
CA ASN A 249 -21.51 2.63 7.27
C ASN A 249 -21.64 1.13 6.95
N ILE A 250 -20.93 0.30 7.70
CA ILE A 250 -20.98 -1.16 7.61
C ILE A 250 -21.09 -1.71 9.03
N ASP A 251 -22.19 -2.42 9.30
CA ASP A 251 -22.33 -3.23 10.50
C ASP A 251 -21.68 -4.59 10.23
N LEU A 252 -20.65 -4.93 10.99
CA LEU A 252 -19.90 -6.18 10.83
C LEU A 252 -20.75 -7.40 11.22
N SER A 253 -21.78 -7.23 12.06
CA SER A 253 -22.66 -8.32 12.45
C SER A 253 -23.64 -8.73 11.33
N ASP A 254 -23.88 -7.84 10.36
CA ASP A 254 -24.71 -8.09 9.18
C ASP A 254 -23.93 -8.73 8.02
N ILE A 255 -22.61 -8.86 8.14
CA ILE A 255 -21.77 -9.42 7.07
C ILE A 255 -21.94 -10.93 7.03
N VAL A 256 -22.17 -11.43 5.82
CA VAL A 256 -22.23 -12.87 5.50
C VAL A 256 -21.13 -13.20 4.49
N PRO A 257 -20.75 -14.49 4.35
CA PRO A 257 -19.80 -14.90 3.32
C PRO A 257 -20.22 -14.45 1.91
N LEU A 258 -19.31 -13.82 1.17
CA LEU A 258 -19.54 -13.25 -0.16
C LEU A 258 -18.62 -13.86 -1.21
N VAL A 259 -19.12 -13.92 -2.45
CA VAL A 259 -18.35 -14.31 -3.63
C VAL A 259 -18.55 -13.26 -4.71
N ALA A 260 -17.46 -12.71 -5.23
CA ALA A 260 -17.50 -11.89 -6.44
C ALA A 260 -17.71 -12.80 -7.66
N VAL A 261 -18.75 -12.53 -8.45
CA VAL A 261 -19.07 -13.32 -9.65
C VAL A 261 -18.17 -12.96 -10.83
N GLN A 262 -18.07 -13.86 -11.80
CA GLN A 262 -17.26 -13.68 -13.01
C GLN A 262 -17.82 -12.58 -13.92
N HIS A 263 -16.93 -12.02 -14.76
CA HIS A 263 -17.24 -11.05 -15.81
C HIS A 263 -17.67 -11.74 -17.11
#